data_AF-A0A2D6R121-F1
#
_entry.id   AF-A0A2D6R121-F1
#
_cell.length_a   1.000
_cell.length_b   1.000
_cell.length_c   1.000
_cell.angle_alpha   90.00
_cell.angle_beta   90.00
_cell.angle_gamma   90.00
#
_symmetry.space_group_name_H-M   'P 1'
#
loop_
_entity.id
_entity.type
_entity.pdbx_description
1 polymer ?
#
loop_
_entity_poly.entity_id
_entity_poly.type
_entity_poly.pdbx_seq_one_letter_code
_entity_poly.pdbx_strand_id
1 'polypeptide(L)'
;MHRNLQEVMTSQSKMLPKRGEEQGAHDAALVASYQKDVEKTKRLLDRRPCFDVLDVDYRAVLDNAAGEAERIAAFVGGLDAGVMAAVVDQQLYRNRWD
;
A
#
# COMPACT_ATOMS: atom_id res chain seq x y z
N MET A 1 2.17 -3.22 2.97
CA MET A 1 1.04 -2.28 2.92
C MET A 1 -0.03 -2.84 2.01
N HIS A 2 -1.29 -2.87 2.46
CA HIS A 2 -2.45 -3.34 1.69
C HIS A 2 -3.24 -2.15 1.19
N ARG A 3 -3.67 -2.21 -0.08
CA ARG A 3 -4.60 -1.26 -0.68
C ARG A 3 -5.51 -2.03 -1.62
N ASN A 4 -6.74 -1.57 -1.78
CA ASN A 4 -7.65 -2.16 -2.76
C ASN A 4 -6.98 -2.17 -4.15
N LEU A 5 -6.87 -3.35 -4.75
CA LEU A 5 -6.14 -3.53 -6.01
C LEU A 5 -6.75 -2.70 -7.14
N GLN A 6 -8.06 -2.51 -7.15
CA GLN A 6 -8.75 -1.73 -8.15
C GLN A 6 -8.44 -0.22 -8.04
N GLU A 7 -8.27 0.29 -6.82
CA GLU A 7 -7.73 1.64 -6.62
C GLU A 7 -6.28 1.75 -7.11
N VAL A 8 -5.47 0.72 -6.88
CA VAL A 8 -4.08 0.68 -7.36
C VAL A 8 -4.04 0.76 -8.89
N MET A 9 -4.87 -0.02 -9.59
CA MET A 9 -4.96 0.01 -11.06
C MET A 9 -5.43 1.38 -11.57
N THR A 10 -6.44 1.96 -10.93
CA THR A 10 -6.95 3.29 -11.28
C THR A 10 -5.89 4.38 -11.07
N SER A 11 -5.11 4.27 -10.00
CA SER A 11 -4.00 5.18 -9.70
C SER A 11 -2.87 5.05 -10.75
N GLN A 12 -2.45 3.81 -11.07
CA GLN A 12 -1.42 3.57 -12.09
C GLN A 12 -1.81 4.13 -13.45
N SER A 13 -3.07 3.89 -13.88
CA SER A 13 -3.63 4.42 -15.13
C SER A 13 -3.44 5.93 -15.28
N LYS A 14 -3.56 6.69 -14.18
CA LYS A 14 -3.42 8.16 -14.18
C LYS A 14 -1.97 8.63 -14.04
N MET A 15 -1.05 7.76 -13.61
CA MET A 15 0.36 8.10 -13.40
C MET A 15 1.22 7.81 -14.62
N LEU A 16 0.98 6.71 -15.35
CA LEU A 16 1.79 6.29 -16.49
C LEU A 16 1.91 7.39 -17.58
N PRO A 17 0.81 8.05 -18.00
CA PRO A 17 0.91 9.13 -18.99
C PRO A 17 1.76 10.32 -18.51
N LYS A 18 1.72 10.62 -17.20
CA LYS A 18 2.52 11.70 -16.60
C LYS A 18 4.01 11.40 -16.56
N ARG A 19 4.39 10.12 -16.67
CA ARG A 19 5.78 9.66 -16.72
C ARG A 19 6.30 9.45 -18.14
N GLY A 20 5.47 9.71 -19.16
CA GLY A 20 5.80 9.39 -20.54
C GLY A 20 5.82 7.89 -20.81
N GLU A 21 5.19 7.09 -19.95
CA GLU A 21 5.11 5.63 -20.08
C GLU A 21 3.79 5.24 -20.75
N GLU A 22 3.84 4.26 -21.65
CA GLU A 22 2.65 3.72 -22.26
C GLU A 22 1.82 2.94 -21.24
N GLN A 23 0.52 3.19 -21.26
CA GLN A 23 -0.42 2.43 -20.48
C GLN A 23 -0.69 1.09 -21.19
N GLY A 24 -0.15 0.00 -20.64
CA GLY A 24 -0.54 -1.35 -21.05
C GLY A 24 -2.01 -1.64 -20.70
N ALA A 25 -2.55 -2.74 -21.26
CA ALA A 25 -3.90 -3.18 -20.91
C ALA A 25 -3.97 -3.58 -19.43
N HIS A 26 -4.76 -2.86 -18.65
CA HIS A 26 -5.14 -3.26 -17.30
C HIS A 26 -6.33 -4.23 -17.36
N ASP A 27 -6.09 -5.40 -17.97
CA ASP A 27 -7.10 -6.43 -18.11
C ASP A 27 -7.24 -7.31 -16.86
N ALA A 28 -8.25 -8.16 -16.86
CA ALA A 28 -8.52 -9.10 -15.76
C ALA A 28 -7.35 -10.07 -15.51
N ALA A 29 -6.56 -10.39 -16.53
CA ALA A 29 -5.41 -11.29 -16.39
C ALA A 29 -4.28 -10.63 -15.60
N LEU A 30 -4.01 -9.34 -15.86
CA LEU A 30 -3.03 -8.57 -15.09
C LEU A 30 -3.44 -8.46 -13.61
N VAL A 31 -4.72 -8.16 -13.34
CA VAL A 31 -5.27 -8.11 -11.97
C VAL A 31 -5.10 -9.45 -11.25
N ALA A 32 -5.43 -10.56 -11.92
CA ALA A 32 -5.27 -11.90 -11.36
C ALA A 32 -3.80 -12.26 -11.09
N SER A 33 -2.88 -11.84 -11.96
CA SER A 33 -1.44 -12.03 -11.74
C SER A 33 -0.97 -11.28 -10.49
N TYR A 34 -1.37 -10.02 -10.32
CA TYR A 34 -1.05 -9.23 -9.12
C TYR A 34 -1.57 -9.89 -7.84
N GLN A 35 -2.81 -10.39 -7.84
CA GLN A 35 -3.36 -11.12 -6.69
C GLN A 35 -2.52 -12.34 -6.34
N LYS A 36 -2.13 -13.13 -7.34
CA LYS A 36 -1.30 -14.32 -7.16
C LYS A 36 0.09 -13.99 -6.60
N ASP A 37 0.70 -12.90 -7.05
CA ASP A 37 2.01 -12.45 -6.57
C ASP A 37 1.95 -11.96 -5.11
N VAL A 38 0.90 -11.22 -4.75
CA VAL A 38 0.66 -10.81 -3.36
C VAL A 38 0.48 -12.03 -2.45
N GLU A 39 -0.33 -13.02 -2.86
CA GLU A 39 -0.49 -14.26 -2.08
C GLU A 39 0.81 -15.05 -1.95
N LYS A 40 1.58 -15.15 -3.04
CA LYS A 40 2.88 -15.84 -3.02
C LYS A 40 3.83 -15.17 -2.03
N THR A 41 3.84 -13.83 -2.01
CA THR A 41 4.64 -13.04 -1.07
C THR A 41 4.20 -13.28 0.37
N LYS A 42 2.88 -13.23 0.67
CA LYS A 42 2.35 -13.54 2.00
C LYS A 42 2.76 -14.93 2.47
N ARG A 43 2.58 -15.95 1.63
CA ARG A 43 3.00 -17.33 1.94
C ARG A 43 4.50 -17.47 2.18
N LEU A 44 5.32 -16.68 1.49
CA LEU A 44 6.78 -16.68 1.71
C LEU A 44 7.12 -16.09 3.09
N LEU A 45 6.53 -14.94 3.41
CA LEU A 45 6.74 -14.25 4.68
C LEU A 45 6.31 -15.13 5.85
N ASP A 46 5.12 -15.74 5.79
CA ASP A 46 4.59 -16.61 6.85
C ASP A 46 5.44 -17.86 7.12
N ARG A 47 6.15 -18.36 6.09
CA ARG A 47 6.93 -19.62 6.17
C ARG A 47 8.37 -19.42 6.56
N ARG A 48 8.86 -18.18 6.62
CA ARG A 48 10.27 -17.89 6.82
C ARG A 48 10.45 -17.16 8.15
N PRO A 49 11.03 -17.81 9.18
CA PRO A 49 11.15 -17.24 10.52
C PRO A 49 12.17 -16.09 10.61
N CYS A 50 12.84 -15.76 9.52
CA CYS A 50 13.79 -14.66 9.44
C CYS A 50 13.12 -13.30 9.17
N PHE A 51 11.79 -13.24 9.08
CA PHE A 51 11.05 -12.01 8.90
C PHE A 51 10.16 -11.75 10.11
N ASP A 52 10.27 -10.54 10.63
CA ASP A 52 9.17 -9.90 11.34
C ASP A 52 8.37 -9.09 10.33
N VAL A 53 7.04 -9.12 10.42
CA VAL A 53 6.16 -8.49 9.43
C VAL A 53 5.09 -7.67 10.12
N LEU A 54 4.96 -6.41 9.70
CA LEU A 54 3.86 -5.54 10.07
C LEU A 54 2.94 -5.30 8.86
N ASP A 55 1.71 -5.78 8.98
CA ASP A 55 0.65 -5.45 8.02
C ASP A 55 0.07 -4.07 8.32
N VAL A 56 0.21 -3.18 7.34
CA VAL A 56 -0.33 -1.82 7.35
C VAL A 56 -1.37 -1.70 6.25
N ASP A 57 -2.58 -1.26 6.58
CA ASP A 57 -3.63 -1.00 5.59
C ASP A 57 -3.63 0.48 5.20
N TYR A 58 -3.64 0.75 3.90
CA TYR A 58 -3.56 2.11 3.38
C TYR A 58 -4.73 2.98 3.84
N ARG A 59 -5.94 2.42 3.94
CA ARG A 59 -7.12 3.15 4.41
C ARG A 59 -7.04 3.40 5.91
N ALA A 60 -6.55 2.43 6.68
CA ALA A 60 -6.29 2.63 8.11
C ALA A 60 -5.30 3.77 8.39
N VAL A 61 -4.26 3.94 7.54
CA VAL A 61 -3.32 5.08 7.66
C VAL A 61 -4.01 6.42 7.44
N LEU A 62 -4.97 6.49 6.53
CA LEU A 62 -5.72 7.72 6.24
C LEU A 62 -6.76 8.03 7.33
N ASP A 63 -7.42 6.99 7.85
CA ASP A 63 -8.48 7.10 8.85
C ASP A 63 -7.91 7.34 10.26
N ASN A 64 -6.74 6.77 10.58
CA ASN A 64 -6.08 6.90 11.87
C ASN A 64 -4.54 6.94 11.72
N ALA A 65 -4.04 8.05 11.17
CA ALA A 65 -2.60 8.28 10.96
C ALA A 65 -1.78 8.15 12.24
N ALA A 66 -2.30 8.64 13.38
CA ALA A 66 -1.62 8.56 14.67
C ALA A 66 -1.42 7.11 15.12
N GLY A 67 -2.49 6.31 15.13
CA GLY A 67 -2.41 4.91 15.55
C GLY A 67 -1.52 4.05 14.63
N GLU A 68 -1.60 4.25 13.32
CA GLU A 68 -0.72 3.53 12.38
C GLU A 68 0.75 3.98 12.51
N ALA A 69 1.00 5.27 12.74
CA ALA A 69 2.35 5.78 12.98
C ALA A 69 2.96 5.18 14.26
N GLU A 70 2.18 5.05 15.34
CA GLU A 70 2.62 4.39 16.57
C GLU A 70 2.97 2.91 16.34
N ARG A 71 2.11 2.17 15.63
CA ARG A 71 2.37 0.76 15.28
C ARG A 71 3.66 0.60 14.48
N ILE A 72 3.88 1.47 13.49
CA ILE A 72 5.09 1.45 12.65
C ILE A 72 6.32 1.84 13.47
N ALA A 73 6.23 2.88 14.31
CA ALA A 73 7.33 3.32 15.16
C ALA A 73 7.75 2.25 16.17
N ALA A 74 6.78 1.54 16.76
CA ALA A 74 7.03 0.42 17.66
C ALA A 74 7.69 -0.78 16.94
N PHE A 75 7.31 -1.03 15.69
CA PHE A 75 7.84 -2.14 14.90
C PHE A 75 9.27 -1.88 14.39
N VAL A 76 9.54 -0.68 13.85
CA VAL A 76 10.85 -0.33 13.28
C VAL A 76 11.84 0.12 14.36
N GLY A 77 11.36 0.80 15.39
CA GLY A 77 12.20 1.47 16.39
C GLY A 77 12.83 2.77 15.87
N GLY A 78 13.12 3.70 16.77
CA GLY A 78 13.86 4.93 16.45
C GLY A 78 13.11 5.96 15.57
N LEU A 79 11.79 5.82 15.43
CA LEU A 79 10.95 6.75 14.67
C LEU A 79 10.11 7.64 15.59
N ASP A 80 9.84 8.87 15.15
CA ASP A 80 8.92 9.79 15.81
C ASP A 80 7.52 9.68 15.20
N ALA A 81 6.61 9.00 15.91
CA ALA A 81 5.24 8.76 15.45
C ALA A 81 4.45 10.07 15.26
N GLY A 82 4.75 11.12 16.04
CA GLY A 82 4.09 12.42 15.92
C GLY A 82 4.46 13.11 14.61
N VAL A 83 5.75 13.13 14.27
CA VAL A 83 6.23 13.67 12.98
C VAL A 83 5.69 12.85 11.81
N MET A 84 5.65 11.53 11.93
CA MET A 84 5.10 10.64 10.90
C MET A 84 3.61 10.88 10.65
N ALA A 85 2.80 11.01 11.71
CA ALA A 85 1.38 11.26 11.57
C ALA A 85 1.10 12.64 10.97
N ALA A 86 1.91 13.65 11.30
CA ALA A 86 1.74 15.02 10.84
C ALA A 86 1.94 15.21 9.32
N VAL A 87 2.65 14.31 8.64
CA VAL A 87 2.85 14.39 7.18
C VAL A 87 1.78 13.64 6.38
N VAL A 88 0.82 12.98 7.04
CA VAL A 88 -0.28 12.31 6.35
C VAL A 88 -1.29 13.35 5.86
N ASP A 89 -1.43 13.44 4.53
CA ASP A 89 -2.40 14.32 3.87
C ASP A 89 -3.54 13.50 3.26
N GLN A 90 -4.75 13.63 3.81
CA GLN A 90 -5.95 12.99 3.27
C GLN A 90 -6.26 13.42 1.84
N GLN A 91 -5.84 14.61 1.42
CA GLN A 91 -6.03 15.07 0.04
C GLN A 91 -5.21 14.24 -0.96
N LEU A 92 -4.18 13.49 -0.53
CA LEU A 92 -3.45 12.55 -1.38
C LEU A 92 -4.24 11.25 -1.64
N TYR A 93 -5.35 11.00 -0.94
CA TYR A 93 -6.26 9.90 -1.24
C TYR A 93 -7.14 10.19 -2.46
N ARG A 94 -6.49 10.19 -3.62
CA ARG A 94 -7.09 10.46 -4.94
C ARG A 94 -7.19 9.12 -5.67
N ASN A 95 -8.26 8.92 -6.45
CA ASN A 95 -8.55 7.68 -7.21
C ASN A 95 -9.12 6.56 -6.34
N ARG A 96 -10.34 6.77 -5.87
CA ARG A 96 -11.13 5.83 -5.08
C ARG A 96 -11.86 4.85 -6.00
N TRP A 97 -12.07 3.64 -5.49
CA TRP A 97 -13.07 2.72 -6.01
C TRP A 97 -14.19 2.70 -4.97
N ASP A 98 -15.42 2.98 -5.41
CA ASP A 98 -16.59 3.03 -4.53
C ASP A 98 -16.94 1.64 -3.96
#